data_AF-A0A926NNU1-F1
#
_entry.id   AF-A0A926NNU1-F1
#
_cell.length_a   1.000
_cell.length_b   1.000
_cell.length_c   1.000
_cell.angle_alpha   90.00
_cell.angle_beta   90.00
_cell.angle_gamma   90.00
#
_symmetry.space_group_name_H-M   'P 1'
#
loop_
_entity.id
_entity.type
_entity.pdbx_description
1 polymer ?
#
loop_
_entity_poly.entity_id
_entity_poly.type
_entity_poly.pdbx_seq_one_letter_code
_entity_poly.pdbx_strand_id
1 'polypeptide(L)' 'MQAFEKFKYINTVNSLAGGDITKWESILAMPYERILTKLLLNKTEAEYQKRYMEMSSGQ' A
#
# COMPACT_ATOMS: atom_id res chain seq x y z
N MET A 1 10.41 -6.86 -19.63
CA MET A 1 10.38 -6.85 -18.14
C MET A 1 10.19 -5.46 -17.51
N GLN A 2 10.26 -4.34 -18.25
CA GLN A 2 10.14 -2.98 -17.67
C GLN A 2 8.70 -2.54 -17.29
N ALA A 3 7.67 -3.14 -17.91
CA ALA A 3 6.28 -2.75 -17.68
C ALA A 3 5.77 -3.11 -16.27
N PHE A 4 6.16 -4.28 -15.75
CA PHE A 4 5.70 -4.78 -14.45
C PHE A 4 6.13 -3.90 -13.26
N GLU A 5 7.33 -3.32 -13.32
CA GLU A 5 7.82 -2.42 -12.27
C GLU A 5 7.05 -1.09 -12.25
N LYS A 6 6.64 -0.58 -13.43
CA LYS A 6 5.76 0.60 -13.53
C LYS A 6 4.40 0.33 -12.87
N PHE A 7 3.84 -0.87 -13.05
CA PHE A 7 2.57 -1.24 -12.41
C PHE A 7 2.69 -1.34 -10.89
N LYS A 8 3.79 -1.87 -10.36
CA LYS A 8 4.04 -1.90 -8.90
C LYS A 8 4.13 -0.50 -8.31
N TYR A 9 4.87 0.39 -8.97
CA TYR A 9 5.01 1.78 -8.55
C TYR A 9 3.65 2.50 -8.52
N ILE A 10 2.89 2.41 -9.63
CA ILE A 10 1.56 3.02 -9.74
C ILE A 10 0.61 2.46 -8.67
N ASN A 11 0.62 1.14 -8.46
CA ASN A 11 -0.22 0.53 -7.44
C ASN A 11 0.13 1.00 -6.02
N THR A 12 1.41 1.23 -5.76
CA THR A 12 1.87 1.75 -4.46
C THR A 12 1.36 3.17 -4.25
N VAL A 13 1.53 4.05 -5.24
CA VAL A 13 1.02 5.43 -5.18
C VAL A 13 -0.49 5.44 -5.03
N ASN A 14 -1.20 4.60 -5.79
CA ASN A 14 -2.65 4.51 -5.75
C ASN A 14 -3.17 3.97 -4.41
N SER A 15 -2.49 2.97 -3.84
CA SER A 15 -2.80 2.43 -2.50
C SER A 15 -2.60 3.49 -1.42
N LEU A 16 -1.50 4.25 -1.49
CA LEU A 16 -1.23 5.35 -0.56
C LEU A 16 -2.23 6.50 -0.70
N ALA A 17 -2.77 6.71 -1.90
CA ALA A 17 -3.80 7.70 -2.19
C ALA A 17 -5.22 7.21 -1.88
N GLY A 18 -5.40 5.93 -1.49
CA GLY A 18 -6.72 5.34 -1.24
C GLY A 18 -7.60 5.23 -2.49
N GLY A 19 -6.99 5.09 -3.68
CA GLY A 19 -7.69 5.03 -4.97
C GLY A 19 -8.01 6.40 -5.59
N ASP A 20 -7.70 7.50 -4.91
CA ASP A 20 -7.99 8.86 -5.38
C ASP A 20 -6.82 9.43 -6.18
N ILE A 21 -6.99 9.49 -7.50
CA ILE A 21 -5.95 9.97 -8.43
C ILE A 21 -5.57 11.43 -8.20
N THR A 22 -6.49 12.26 -7.66
CA THR A 22 -6.21 13.68 -7.42
C THR A 22 -5.19 13.89 -6.32
N LYS A 23 -4.99 12.90 -5.44
CA LYS A 23 -4.03 12.93 -4.35
C LYS A 23 -2.65 12.41 -4.73
N TRP A 24 -2.47 11.86 -5.93
CA TRP A 24 -1.20 11.23 -6.33
C TRP A 24 -0.03 12.21 -6.27
N GLU A 25 -0.21 13.44 -6.75
CA GLU A 25 0.81 14.50 -6.64
C GLU A 25 1.21 14.76 -5.18
N SER A 26 0.23 14.78 -4.28
CA SER A 26 0.49 14.95 -2.84
C SER A 26 1.22 13.74 -2.22
N ILE A 27 0.97 12.52 -2.73
CA ILE A 27 1.73 11.33 -2.32
C ILE A 27 3.17 11.40 -2.81
N LEU A 28 3.39 11.81 -4.05
CA LEU A 28 4.72 11.91 -4.65
C LEU A 28 5.56 13.04 -4.04
N ALA A 29 4.91 14.10 -3.57
CA ALA A 29 5.56 15.21 -2.87
C ALA A 29 5.84 14.91 -1.38
N MET A 30 5.39 13.77 -0.83
CA MET A 30 5.63 13.46 0.59
C MET A 30 7.09 13.09 0.85
N PRO A 31 7.63 13.44 2.04
CA PRO A 31 8.94 12.98 2.47
C PRO A 31 9.02 11.45 2.50
N TYR A 32 10.18 10.92 2.12
CA TYR A 32 10.41 9.48 2.01
C TYR A 32 10.12 8.75 3.32
N GLU A 33 10.49 9.33 4.47
CA GLU A 33 10.25 8.78 5.80
C GLU A 33 8.75 8.54 6.03
N ARG A 34 7.91 9.49 5.60
CA ARG A 34 6.46 9.41 5.76
C ARG A 34 5.84 8.36 4.85
N ILE A 35 6.35 8.24 3.62
CA ILE A 35 5.96 7.18 2.69
C ILE A 35 6.32 5.81 3.29
N LEU A 36 7.54 5.67 3.80
CA LEU A 36 8.03 4.43 4.40
C LEU A 36 7.17 4.00 5.60
N THR A 37 6.83 4.93 6.51
CA THR A 37 5.94 4.62 7.64
C THR A 37 4.56 4.15 7.18
N LYS A 38 3.98 4.79 6.16
CA LYS A 38 2.68 4.37 5.61
C LYS A 38 2.75 2.97 4.98
N LEU A 39 3.81 2.67 4.25
CA LEU A 39 4.01 1.33 3.68
C LEU A 39 4.17 0.27 4.76
N LEU A 40 4.90 0.58 5.84
CA LEU A 40 5.06 -0.31 6.98
C LEU A 40 3.72 -0.60 7.66
N LEU A 41 2.92 0.44 7.90
CA LEU A 41 1.58 0.30 8.47
C LEU A 41 0.68 -0.59 7.60
N ASN A 42 0.64 -0.34 6.29
CA ASN A 42 -0.13 -1.16 5.35
C ASN A 42 0.31 -2.64 5.38
N LYS A 43 1.62 -2.90 5.47
CA LYS A 43 2.16 -4.26 5.58
C LYS A 43 1.69 -4.93 6.87
N THR A 44 1.82 -4.24 8.00
CA THR A 44 1.41 -4.74 9.31
C THR A 44 -0.08 -5.04 9.35
N GLU A 45 -0.92 -4.14 8.82
CA GLU A 45 -2.37 -4.35 8.73
C GLU A 45 -2.71 -5.58 7.87
N ALA A 46 -2.09 -5.73 6.70
CA ALA A 46 -2.29 -6.90 5.85
C ALA A 46 -1.88 -8.22 6.53
N GLU A 47 -0.80 -8.21 7.30
CA GLU A 47 -0.38 -9.38 8.11
C GLU A 47 -1.41 -9.72 9.18
N TYR A 48 -1.97 -8.73 9.88
CA TYR A 48 -3.03 -8.93 10.86
C TYR A 48 -4.32 -9.44 10.22
N GLN A 49 -4.75 -8.85 9.11
CA GLN A 49 -5.92 -9.30 8.37
C GLN A 49 -5.76 -10.74 7.89
N LYS A 50 -4.57 -11.10 7.38
CA LYS A 50 -4.28 -12.48 6.98
C LYS A 50 -4.42 -13.47 8.14
N ARG A 51 -3.79 -13.17 9.29
CA ARG A 51 -3.90 -13.99 10.50
C ARG A 51 -5.34 -14.09 10.99
N TYR A 52 -6.09 -12.99 10.94
CA TYR A 52 -7.49 -12.96 11.32
C TYR A 52 -8.33 -13.85 10.39
N MET A 53 -8.13 -13.75 9.08
CA MET A 53 -8.81 -14.60 8.10
C MET A 53 -8.52 -16.08 8.36
N GLU A 54 -7.25 -16.45 8.56
CA GLU A 54 -6.83 -17.82 8.88
C GLU A 54 -7.51 -18.37 10.15
N MET A 55 -7.63 -17.54 11.19
CA MET A 55 -8.36 -17.91 12.42
C MET A 55 -9.87 -17.99 12.19
N SER A 56 -10.45 -17.11 11.38
CA SER A 56 -11.89 -17.09 11.09
C SER A 56 -12.35 -18.22 10.17
N SER A 57 -11.48 -18.71 9.28
CA SER A 57 -11.75 -19.83 8.37
C SER A 57 -11.60 -21.21 9.02
N GLY A 58 -11.25 -21.25 10.32
CA GLY A 58 -11.12 -22.48 11.10
C GLY A 58 -12.40 -22.91 11.82
N GLN A 59 -13.59 -22.47 11.39
CA GLN A 59 -14.90 -22.95 11.85
C GLN A 59 -15.61 -23.77 10.79
#